data_AF-A0A838EZG4-F1
#
_entry.id   AF-A0A838EZG4-F1
#
_cell.length_a   1.000
_cell.length_b   1.000
_cell.length_c   1.000
_cell.angle_alpha   90.00
_cell.angle_beta   90.00
_cell.angle_gamma   90.00
#
_symmetry.space_group_name_H-M   'P 1'
#
loop_
_entity.id
_entity.type
_entity.pdbx_description
1 polymer ?
#
loop_
_entity_poly.entity_id
_entity_poly.type
_entity_poly.pdbx_seq_one_letter_code
_entity_poly.pdbx_strand_id
1 'polypeptide(L)'
;MKILLVVVLAMAAACSQTPKKTAPKIEPLKVSETDIHECRQYQKNVLDRAYSEVKGSKTQEITFTRDPKLAREVLGKFDLSYGLTKPKSILVQNILGHCDANAIKEFDEKYKMLGQCSLMFSELNYFQSLAVALKKYSWPVDLKLEGKKVALDYVTYFSEGHFPLLNRLVALSVLDELSVNEVVNKDLHNEIKVLMQESREYVEGLRLKLNKDPGLSCESISIIRDELSYSNIVAQKMKNFLARI
;
A
#
# COMPACT_ATOMS: atom_id res chain seq x y z
N MET A 1 40.70 -57.57 3.90
CA MET A 1 40.30 -56.65 2.81
C MET A 1 38.77 -56.69 2.61
N LYS A 2 37.99 -56.30 3.62
CA LYS A 2 36.51 -56.35 3.60
C LYS A 2 35.82 -55.25 4.45
N ILE A 3 36.56 -54.24 4.88
CA ILE A 3 36.03 -53.16 5.75
C ILE A 3 35.91 -51.83 5.00
N LEU A 4 36.60 -51.67 3.86
CA LEU A 4 36.54 -50.43 3.07
C LEU A 4 35.29 -50.30 2.19
N LEU A 5 34.54 -51.38 1.95
CA LEU A 5 33.40 -51.38 1.02
C LEU A 5 32.06 -50.99 1.68
N VAL A 6 31.95 -51.03 3.01
CA VAL A 6 30.69 -50.77 3.72
C VAL A 6 30.48 -49.27 4.00
N VAL A 7 31.56 -48.49 4.08
CA VAL A 7 31.47 -47.05 4.35
C VAL A 7 31.06 -46.26 3.10
N VAL A 8 31.35 -46.76 1.90
CA VAL A 8 30.99 -46.08 0.64
C VAL A 8 29.52 -46.31 0.24
N LEU A 9 28.89 -47.41 0.67
CA LEU A 9 27.46 -47.64 0.41
C LEU A 9 26.52 -46.93 1.41
N ALA A 10 26.99 -46.54 2.58
CA ALA A 10 26.16 -45.80 3.55
C ALA A 10 26.04 -44.30 3.21
N MET A 11 26.90 -43.76 2.35
CA MET A 11 26.86 -42.35 1.94
C MET A 11 25.98 -42.07 0.71
N ALA A 12 25.47 -43.11 0.04
CA ALA A 12 24.58 -42.98 -1.12
C ALA A 12 23.08 -42.96 -0.74
N ALA A 13 22.73 -43.21 0.52
CA ALA A 13 21.33 -43.16 1.01
C ALA A 13 20.99 -41.87 1.79
N ALA A 14 21.94 -40.93 1.91
CA ALA A 14 21.73 -39.63 2.57
C ALA A 14 21.47 -38.48 1.59
N CYS A 15 21.25 -38.79 0.30
CA CYS A 15 20.77 -37.83 -0.68
C CYS A 15 19.28 -38.06 -0.93
N SER A 16 18.49 -36.99 -0.87
CA SER A 16 17.06 -36.91 -1.19
C SER A 16 16.04 -37.17 -0.07
N GLN A 17 16.27 -36.60 1.12
CA GLN A 17 15.16 -36.01 1.85
C GLN A 17 15.46 -34.54 2.08
N THR A 18 15.37 -33.74 1.01
CA THR A 18 14.96 -32.35 1.18
C THR A 18 13.69 -32.41 2.03
N PRO A 19 13.65 -31.80 3.22
CA PRO A 19 12.40 -31.74 3.96
C PRO A 19 11.38 -31.17 2.98
N LYS A 20 10.29 -31.90 2.73
CA LYS A 20 9.11 -31.33 2.06
C LYS A 20 8.85 -30.05 2.83
N LYS A 21 9.24 -28.92 2.26
CA LYS A 21 9.07 -27.60 2.85
C LYS A 21 7.57 -27.58 3.13
N THR A 22 7.19 -27.72 4.39
CA THR A 22 5.79 -27.78 4.77
C THR A 22 5.20 -26.53 4.17
N ALA A 23 4.29 -26.71 3.21
CA ALA A 23 3.62 -25.63 2.51
C ALA A 23 3.27 -24.55 3.54
N PRO A 24 3.73 -23.29 3.39
CA PRO A 24 3.44 -22.26 4.37
C PRO A 24 1.93 -22.22 4.59
N LYS A 25 1.52 -22.42 5.84
CA LYS A 25 0.12 -22.57 6.21
C LYS A 25 -0.62 -21.29 5.80
N ILE A 26 -1.50 -21.39 4.82
CA ILE A 26 -2.34 -20.29 4.34
C ILE A 26 -3.13 -19.77 5.55
N GLU A 27 -2.90 -18.52 5.96
CA GLU A 27 -3.68 -17.90 7.02
C GLU A 27 -5.06 -17.53 6.44
N PRO A 28 -6.17 -18.12 6.92
CA PRO A 28 -7.48 -17.84 6.35
C PRO A 28 -7.85 -16.37 6.57
N LEU A 29 -8.13 -15.67 5.49
CA LEU A 29 -8.48 -14.26 5.55
C LEU A 29 -9.92 -14.10 6.07
N LYS A 30 -10.05 -13.60 7.30
CA LYS A 30 -11.36 -13.23 7.85
C LYS A 30 -11.65 -11.78 7.51
N VAL A 31 -12.57 -11.58 6.57
CA VAL A 31 -13.18 -10.28 6.26
C VAL A 31 -14.69 -10.46 6.38
N SER A 32 -15.33 -9.61 7.17
CA SER A 32 -16.77 -9.60 7.38
C SER A 32 -17.45 -8.41 6.70
N GLU A 33 -18.76 -8.49 6.52
CA GLU A 33 -19.54 -7.34 6.04
C GLU A 33 -19.50 -6.16 7.02
N THR A 34 -19.35 -6.45 8.32
CA THR A 34 -19.15 -5.44 9.36
C THR A 34 -17.89 -4.62 9.10
N ASP A 35 -16.77 -5.28 8.76
CA ASP A 35 -15.51 -4.59 8.46
C ASP A 35 -15.65 -3.65 7.24
N ILE A 36 -16.40 -4.09 6.21
CA ILE A 36 -16.68 -3.27 5.03
C ILE A 36 -17.59 -2.09 5.39
N HIS A 37 -18.57 -2.29 6.27
CA HIS A 37 -19.45 -1.23 6.74
C HIS A 37 -18.69 -0.17 7.53
N GLU A 38 -17.86 -0.59 8.49
CA GLU A 38 -17.02 0.29 9.30
C GLU A 38 -16.06 1.12 8.44
N CYS A 39 -15.46 0.51 7.42
CA CYS A 39 -14.63 1.21 6.46
C CYS A 39 -15.37 2.33 5.71
N ARG A 40 -16.61 2.08 5.25
CA ARG A 40 -17.43 3.10 4.58
C ARG A 40 -17.87 4.21 5.54
N GLN A 41 -18.12 3.88 6.81
CA GLN A 41 -18.38 4.88 7.84
C GLN A 41 -17.15 5.75 8.10
N TYR A 42 -15.97 5.14 8.19
CA TYR A 42 -14.71 5.86 8.33
C TYR A 42 -14.47 6.83 7.16
N GLN A 43 -14.68 6.37 5.92
CA GLN A 43 -14.59 7.22 4.73
C GLN A 43 -15.43 8.49 4.88
N LYS A 44 -16.72 8.35 5.18
CA LYS A 44 -17.67 9.47 5.28
C LYS A 44 -17.40 10.38 6.47
N ASN A 45 -17.11 9.80 7.63
CA ASN A 45 -17.09 10.52 8.89
C ASN A 45 -15.73 11.14 9.22
N VAL A 46 -14.66 10.63 8.60
CA VAL A 46 -13.28 11.08 8.82
C VAL A 46 -12.70 11.68 7.54
N LEU A 47 -12.59 10.90 6.47
CA LEU A 47 -11.86 11.33 5.26
C LEU A 47 -12.62 12.43 4.51
N ASP A 48 -13.85 12.14 4.09
CA ASP A 48 -14.66 13.05 3.27
C ASP A 48 -15.12 14.28 4.08
N ARG A 49 -15.15 14.19 5.42
CA ARG A 49 -15.49 15.32 6.30
C ARG A 49 -14.33 16.32 6.45
N ALA A 50 -13.10 15.88 6.19
CA ALA A 50 -11.92 16.73 6.37
C ALA A 50 -11.77 17.79 5.28
N TYR A 51 -12.38 17.56 4.11
CA TYR A 51 -12.24 18.43 2.96
C TYR A 51 -13.58 18.81 2.33
N SER A 52 -13.57 19.90 1.56
CA SER A 52 -14.71 20.36 0.77
C SER A 52 -14.27 20.71 -0.65
N GLU A 53 -15.10 20.34 -1.62
CA GLU A 53 -14.93 20.75 -3.01
C GLU A 53 -15.30 22.22 -3.18
N VAL A 54 -14.44 22.99 -3.85
CA VAL A 54 -14.72 24.39 -4.19
C VAL A 54 -15.62 24.43 -5.42
N LYS A 55 -16.90 24.76 -5.21
CA LYS A 55 -17.87 24.91 -6.30
C LYS A 55 -17.46 26.06 -7.23
N GLY A 56 -17.41 25.79 -8.54
CA GLY A 56 -17.18 26.81 -9.58
C GLY A 56 -15.73 26.90 -10.09
N SER A 57 -14.82 26.06 -9.59
CA SER A 57 -13.47 25.94 -10.14
C SER A 57 -13.45 25.10 -11.43
N LYS A 58 -12.63 25.49 -12.43
CA LYS A 58 -12.41 24.70 -13.67
C LYS A 58 -11.64 23.39 -13.40
N THR A 59 -10.91 23.34 -12.28
CA THR A 59 -10.24 22.14 -11.75
C THR A 59 -10.93 21.75 -10.44
N GLN A 60 -11.03 20.46 -10.11
CA GLN A 60 -11.62 20.01 -8.85
C GLN A 60 -10.71 20.46 -7.68
N GLU A 61 -10.89 21.69 -7.20
CA GLU A 61 -10.09 22.24 -6.09
C GLU A 61 -10.69 21.75 -4.78
N ILE A 62 -9.87 21.05 -4.00
CA ILE A 62 -10.26 20.43 -2.74
C ILE A 62 -9.56 21.19 -1.62
N THR A 63 -10.34 21.66 -0.63
CA THR A 63 -9.83 22.46 0.49
C THR A 63 -10.05 21.74 1.81
N PHE A 64 -9.02 21.70 2.65
CA PHE A 64 -9.14 21.15 4.00
C PHE A 64 -9.94 22.12 4.88
N THR A 65 -10.51 21.64 5.99
CA THR A 65 -11.13 22.53 6.98
C THR A 65 -10.18 23.65 7.40
N ARG A 66 -10.67 24.89 7.48
CA ARG A 66 -9.89 26.02 8.03
C ARG A 66 -9.99 26.13 9.54
N ASP A 67 -11.05 25.58 10.14
CA ASP A 67 -11.30 25.61 11.59
C ASP A 67 -10.27 24.73 12.32
N PRO A 68 -9.40 25.30 13.19
CA PRO A 68 -8.41 24.54 13.94
C PRO A 68 -9.01 23.43 14.81
N LYS A 69 -10.21 23.62 15.37
CA LYS A 69 -10.86 22.62 16.21
C LYS A 69 -11.30 21.42 15.38
N LEU A 70 -11.95 21.68 14.25
CA LEU A 70 -12.35 20.63 13.32
C LEU A 70 -11.12 19.93 12.70
N ALA A 71 -10.07 20.67 12.39
CA ALA A 71 -8.81 20.12 11.89
C ALA A 71 -8.21 19.11 12.87
N ARG A 72 -8.09 19.47 14.15
CA ARG A 72 -7.64 18.53 15.20
C ARG A 72 -8.55 17.31 15.32
N GLU A 73 -9.87 17.50 15.23
CA GLU A 73 -10.82 16.39 15.30
C GLU A 73 -10.58 15.36 14.18
N VAL A 74 -10.45 15.82 12.93
CA VAL A 74 -10.27 14.92 11.78
C VAL A 74 -8.85 14.34 11.69
N LEU A 75 -7.83 15.06 12.14
CA LEU A 75 -6.47 14.54 12.26
C LEU A 75 -6.37 13.48 13.35
N GLY A 76 -6.97 13.72 14.53
CA GLY A 76 -6.94 12.78 15.65
C GLY A 76 -7.78 11.52 15.44
N LYS A 77 -8.74 11.54 14.49
CA LYS A 77 -9.54 10.37 14.10
C LYS A 77 -8.95 9.59 12.91
N PHE A 78 -7.90 10.12 12.27
CA PHE A 78 -7.27 9.43 11.16
C PHE A 78 -6.57 8.16 11.67
N ASP A 79 -6.88 7.01 11.09
CA ASP A 79 -6.36 5.72 11.53
C ASP A 79 -6.10 4.81 10.31
N LEU A 80 -4.83 4.39 10.19
CA LEU A 80 -4.27 3.58 9.11
C LEU A 80 -4.75 2.12 9.10
N SER A 81 -5.38 1.67 10.19
CA SER A 81 -5.95 0.33 10.30
C SER A 81 -7.27 0.18 9.53
N TYR A 82 -7.97 1.29 9.27
CA TYR A 82 -9.13 1.32 8.38
C TYR A 82 -8.69 1.21 6.90
N GLY A 83 -9.57 0.69 6.04
CA GLY A 83 -9.22 0.46 4.62
C GLY A 83 -8.65 -0.94 4.30
N LEU A 84 -8.63 -1.83 5.30
CA LEU A 84 -8.27 -3.25 5.18
C LEU A 84 -6.90 -3.48 4.53
N THR A 85 -5.95 -2.58 4.81
CA THR A 85 -4.58 -2.60 4.27
C THR A 85 -3.81 -3.85 4.70
N LYS A 86 -3.87 -4.21 5.99
CA LYS A 86 -3.24 -5.43 6.53
C LYS A 86 -3.87 -6.73 5.97
N PRO A 87 -5.21 -6.89 5.94
CA PRO A 87 -5.84 -8.00 5.24
C PRO A 87 -5.41 -8.14 3.77
N LYS A 88 -5.34 -7.04 3.00
CA LYS A 88 -4.84 -7.08 1.62
C LYS A 88 -3.39 -7.58 1.55
N SER A 89 -2.53 -7.12 2.45
CA SER A 89 -1.13 -7.56 2.54
C SER A 89 -1.01 -9.06 2.84
N ILE A 90 -1.78 -9.57 3.80
CA ILE A 90 -1.80 -11.00 4.16
C ILE A 90 -2.31 -11.84 3.01
N LEU A 91 -3.43 -11.42 2.41
CA LEU A 91 -4.03 -12.10 1.27
C LEU A 91 -2.99 -12.26 0.14
N VAL A 92 -2.36 -11.16 -0.23
CA VAL A 92 -1.28 -11.13 -1.22
C VAL A 92 -0.14 -12.10 -0.87
N GLN A 93 0.38 -12.08 0.36
CA GLN A 93 1.44 -12.99 0.79
C GLN A 93 1.04 -14.47 0.67
N ASN A 94 -0.21 -14.80 1.01
CA ASN A 94 -0.71 -16.17 1.02
C ASN A 94 -0.72 -16.82 -0.37
N ILE A 95 -1.10 -16.08 -1.42
CA ILE A 95 -1.23 -16.63 -2.79
C ILE A 95 0.11 -16.67 -3.51
N LEU A 96 1.03 -15.77 -3.16
CA LEU A 96 2.38 -15.82 -3.72
C LEU A 96 3.13 -17.11 -3.39
N GLY A 97 2.72 -17.82 -2.34
CA GLY A 97 3.33 -19.08 -1.91
C GLY A 97 2.89 -20.31 -2.70
N HIS A 98 1.73 -20.29 -3.40
CA HIS A 98 1.11 -21.49 -3.97
C HIS A 98 0.34 -21.15 -5.25
N CYS A 99 0.60 -21.85 -6.36
CA CYS A 99 -0.33 -21.84 -7.48
C CYS A 99 -1.37 -22.95 -7.33
N ASP A 100 -2.40 -22.70 -6.52
CA ASP A 100 -3.56 -23.58 -6.36
C ASP A 100 -4.81 -22.91 -6.90
N ALA A 101 -5.55 -23.58 -7.78
CA ALA A 101 -6.71 -23.00 -8.46
C ALA A 101 -7.84 -22.57 -7.50
N ASN A 102 -8.03 -23.28 -6.38
CA ASN A 102 -9.03 -22.91 -5.38
C ASN A 102 -8.55 -21.69 -4.57
N ALA A 103 -7.27 -21.64 -4.22
CA ALA A 103 -6.67 -20.47 -3.55
C ALA A 103 -6.72 -19.20 -4.43
N ILE A 104 -6.55 -19.34 -5.75
CA ILE A 104 -6.68 -18.21 -6.68
C ILE A 104 -8.14 -17.74 -6.80
N LYS A 105 -9.09 -18.67 -6.83
CA LYS A 105 -10.51 -18.31 -6.84
C LYS A 105 -10.90 -17.59 -5.55
N GLU A 106 -10.49 -18.12 -4.40
CA GLU A 106 -10.71 -17.49 -3.10
C GLU A 106 -10.05 -16.10 -3.05
N PHE A 107 -8.85 -15.96 -3.60
CA PHE A 107 -8.20 -14.65 -3.74
C PHE A 107 -9.06 -13.67 -4.50
N ASP A 108 -9.48 -14.03 -5.71
CA ASP A 108 -10.23 -13.13 -6.59
C ASP A 108 -11.51 -12.67 -5.90
N GLU A 109 -12.24 -13.59 -5.27
CA GLU A 109 -13.45 -13.29 -4.50
C GLU A 109 -13.16 -12.35 -3.31
N LYS A 110 -12.19 -12.70 -2.45
CA LYS A 110 -11.85 -11.90 -1.26
C LYS A 110 -11.25 -10.55 -1.63
N TYR A 111 -10.39 -10.49 -2.63
CA TYR A 111 -9.77 -9.27 -3.12
C TYR A 111 -10.80 -8.31 -3.71
N LYS A 112 -11.77 -8.82 -4.49
CA LYS A 112 -12.92 -8.03 -4.97
C LYS A 112 -13.77 -7.50 -3.82
N MET A 113 -14.06 -8.31 -2.80
CA MET A 113 -14.77 -7.86 -1.60
C MET A 113 -13.99 -6.75 -0.87
N LEU A 114 -12.69 -6.93 -0.67
CA LEU A 114 -11.79 -5.92 -0.09
C LEU A 114 -11.72 -4.63 -0.94
N GLY A 115 -11.94 -4.73 -2.25
CA GLY A 115 -12.05 -3.60 -3.16
C GLY A 115 -13.27 -2.71 -2.90
N GLN A 116 -14.34 -3.25 -2.30
CA GLN A 116 -15.53 -2.47 -1.90
C GLN A 116 -15.25 -1.50 -0.73
N CYS A 117 -14.09 -1.65 -0.10
CA CYS A 117 -13.51 -0.80 0.93
C CYS A 117 -12.14 -0.29 0.42
N SER A 118 -12.17 0.49 -0.66
CA SER A 118 -10.98 1.17 -1.19
C SER A 118 -11.05 2.65 -0.85
N LEU A 119 -10.23 3.06 0.13
CA LEU A 119 -10.19 4.45 0.61
C LEU A 119 -9.22 5.34 -0.19
N MET A 120 -8.45 4.77 -1.11
CA MET A 120 -7.32 5.42 -1.79
C MET A 120 -7.62 6.82 -2.37
N PHE A 121 -8.79 7.02 -2.98
CA PHE A 121 -9.15 8.33 -3.53
C PHE A 121 -9.49 9.35 -2.45
N SER A 122 -10.26 8.95 -1.43
CA SER A 122 -10.56 9.81 -0.27
C SER A 122 -9.29 10.11 0.52
N GLU A 123 -8.36 9.15 0.67
CA GLU A 123 -7.05 9.35 1.28
C GLU A 123 -6.21 10.35 0.47
N LEU A 124 -6.16 10.20 -0.85
CA LEU A 124 -5.44 11.12 -1.71
C LEU A 124 -5.98 12.56 -1.57
N ASN A 125 -7.31 12.73 -1.64
CA ASN A 125 -7.95 14.04 -1.50
C ASN A 125 -7.71 14.64 -0.10
N TYR A 126 -7.81 13.82 0.95
CA TYR A 126 -7.52 14.20 2.32
C TYR A 126 -6.09 14.76 2.45
N PHE A 127 -5.10 14.04 1.94
CA PHE A 127 -3.70 14.43 2.08
C PHE A 127 -3.28 15.56 1.16
N GLN A 128 -3.79 15.62 -0.08
CA GLN A 128 -3.57 16.75 -0.99
C GLN A 128 -4.06 18.06 -0.37
N SER A 129 -5.30 18.04 0.14
CA SER A 129 -5.87 19.22 0.78
C SER A 129 -5.17 19.56 2.11
N LEU A 130 -4.74 18.56 2.89
CA LEU A 130 -3.93 18.77 4.09
C LEU A 130 -2.59 19.42 3.78
N ALA A 131 -1.85 18.97 2.76
CA ALA A 131 -0.56 19.55 2.39
C ALA A 131 -0.67 21.05 2.05
N VAL A 132 -1.73 21.42 1.31
CA VAL A 132 -2.04 22.83 1.01
C VAL A 132 -2.37 23.60 2.29
N ALA A 133 -3.18 23.03 3.19
CA ALA A 133 -3.56 23.67 4.45
C ALA A 133 -2.35 23.92 5.36
N LEU A 134 -1.45 22.95 5.50
CA LEU A 134 -0.23 23.07 6.29
C LEU A 134 0.64 24.26 5.84
N LYS A 135 0.73 24.49 4.53
CA LYS A 135 1.46 25.63 3.95
C LYS A 135 0.69 26.94 4.07
N LYS A 136 -0.59 26.96 3.68
CA LYS A 136 -1.33 28.21 3.44
C LYS A 136 -2.16 28.71 4.62
N TYR A 137 -2.57 27.85 5.54
CA TYR A 137 -3.49 28.25 6.61
C TYR A 137 -2.73 28.79 7.82
N SER A 138 -3.34 29.76 8.51
CA SER A 138 -2.81 30.38 9.74
C SER A 138 -3.08 29.52 10.98
N TRP A 139 -2.88 28.21 10.87
CA TRP A 139 -3.01 27.30 12.00
C TRP A 139 -1.91 27.51 13.05
N PRO A 140 -2.21 27.24 14.34
CA PRO A 140 -1.20 27.10 15.38
C PRO A 140 -0.08 26.14 14.96
N VAL A 141 1.15 26.41 15.42
CA VAL A 141 2.35 25.65 15.04
C VAL A 141 2.23 24.17 15.41
N ASP A 142 1.71 23.88 16.61
CA ASP A 142 1.45 22.52 17.09
C ASP A 142 0.46 21.77 16.19
N LEU A 143 -0.62 22.41 15.75
CA LEU A 143 -1.56 21.82 14.79
C LEU A 143 -0.89 21.52 13.43
N LYS A 144 0.00 22.40 12.96
CA LYS A 144 0.78 22.12 11.74
C LYS A 144 1.72 20.92 11.92
N LEU A 145 2.33 20.77 13.09
CA LEU A 145 3.19 19.63 13.41
C LEU A 145 2.38 18.33 13.50
N GLU A 146 1.19 18.34 14.11
CA GLU A 146 0.26 17.21 14.13
C GLU A 146 -0.12 16.77 12.71
N GLY A 147 -0.55 17.70 11.86
CA GLY A 147 -0.93 17.39 10.48
C GLY A 147 0.25 16.87 9.65
N LYS A 148 1.43 17.46 9.79
CA LYS A 148 2.66 16.96 9.15
C LYS A 148 2.97 15.53 9.63
N LYS A 149 2.85 15.25 10.93
CA LYS A 149 3.07 13.91 11.48
C LYS A 149 2.10 12.89 10.90
N VAL A 150 0.79 13.18 10.86
CA VAL A 150 -0.21 12.28 10.28
C VAL A 150 0.12 11.91 8.83
N ALA A 151 0.54 12.88 8.02
CA ALA A 151 0.92 12.63 6.64
C ALA A 151 2.21 11.79 6.53
N LEU A 152 3.23 12.07 7.35
CA LEU A 152 4.47 11.29 7.35
C LEU A 152 4.29 9.87 7.90
N ASP A 153 3.44 9.67 8.91
CA ASP A 153 3.10 8.36 9.44
C ASP A 153 2.41 7.50 8.37
N TYR A 154 1.51 8.10 7.56
CA TYR A 154 0.89 7.43 6.42
C TYR A 154 1.93 6.96 5.40
N VAL A 155 2.86 7.85 5.01
CA VAL A 155 3.93 7.50 4.07
C VAL A 155 4.84 6.41 4.65
N THR A 156 5.18 6.51 5.94
CA THR A 156 6.01 5.54 6.66
C THR A 156 5.36 4.17 6.66
N TYR A 157 4.07 4.07 7.00
CA TYR A 157 3.32 2.82 7.04
C TYR A 157 3.36 2.08 5.69
N PHE A 158 3.11 2.78 4.58
CA PHE A 158 3.15 2.15 3.26
C PHE A 158 4.56 1.93 2.70
N SER A 159 5.58 2.60 3.26
CA SER A 159 6.99 2.29 2.97
C SER A 159 7.43 0.97 3.63
N GLU A 160 6.69 0.49 4.61
CA GLU A 160 6.95 -0.76 5.33
C GLU A 160 6.01 -1.89 4.87
N GLY A 161 6.25 -3.12 5.31
CA GLY A 161 5.38 -4.27 5.02
C GLY A 161 5.33 -4.73 3.55
N HIS A 162 4.27 -5.48 3.22
CA HIS A 162 4.04 -6.07 1.89
C HIS A 162 2.76 -5.51 1.28
N PHE A 163 2.82 -4.31 0.73
CA PHE A 163 1.67 -3.66 0.09
C PHE A 163 1.77 -3.72 -1.44
N PRO A 164 0.62 -3.79 -2.15
CA PRO A 164 0.58 -3.54 -3.59
C PRO A 164 1.19 -2.18 -3.94
N LEU A 165 1.79 -2.09 -5.13
CA LEU A 165 2.42 -0.88 -5.67
C LEU A 165 1.45 0.29 -5.69
N LEU A 166 0.16 0.06 -5.97
CA LEU A 166 -0.84 1.12 -6.01
C LEU A 166 -0.97 1.85 -4.66
N ASN A 167 -0.98 1.13 -3.53
CA ASN A 167 -0.99 1.75 -2.21
C ASN A 167 0.26 2.62 -1.99
N ARG A 168 1.42 2.13 -2.44
CA ARG A 168 2.68 2.88 -2.35
C ARG A 168 2.69 4.11 -3.25
N LEU A 169 2.07 4.05 -4.43
CA LEU A 169 1.93 5.19 -5.33
C LEU A 169 1.04 6.29 -4.74
N VAL A 170 -0.02 5.94 -4.01
CA VAL A 170 -0.82 6.92 -3.27
C VAL A 170 0.04 7.57 -2.18
N ALA A 171 0.74 6.79 -1.36
CA ALA A 171 1.65 7.32 -0.34
C ALA A 171 2.78 8.17 -0.91
N LEU A 172 3.37 7.77 -2.04
CA LEU A 172 4.38 8.53 -2.74
C LEU A 172 3.82 9.86 -3.28
N SER A 173 2.56 9.86 -3.75
CA SER A 173 1.86 11.10 -4.13
C SER A 173 1.65 12.03 -2.93
N VAL A 174 1.32 11.49 -1.75
CA VAL A 174 1.24 12.29 -0.51
C VAL A 174 2.59 12.95 -0.21
N LEU A 175 3.69 12.19 -0.29
CA LEU A 175 5.03 12.72 -0.06
C LEU A 175 5.41 13.81 -1.07
N ASP A 176 5.03 13.62 -2.33
CA ASP A 176 5.21 14.61 -3.40
C ASP A 176 4.51 15.92 -3.07
N GLU A 177 3.24 15.84 -2.65
CA GLU A 177 2.42 17.00 -2.31
C GLU A 177 2.97 17.77 -1.10
N LEU A 178 3.47 17.06 -0.09
CA LEU A 178 4.17 17.68 1.04
C LEU A 178 5.44 18.42 0.58
N SER A 179 6.17 17.87 -0.40
CA SER A 179 7.40 18.46 -0.95
C SER A 179 7.08 19.71 -1.80
N VAL A 180 6.10 19.62 -2.71
CA VAL A 180 5.65 20.74 -3.55
C VAL A 180 5.15 21.91 -2.70
N ASN A 181 4.42 21.61 -1.62
CA ASN A 181 3.92 22.62 -0.69
C ASN A 181 4.97 23.06 0.35
N GLU A 182 6.23 22.62 0.24
CA GLU A 182 7.34 22.99 1.13
C GLU A 182 7.04 22.70 2.62
N VAL A 183 6.26 21.65 2.90
CA VAL A 183 6.04 21.10 4.24
C VAL A 183 7.21 20.20 4.65
N VAL A 184 7.81 19.56 3.66
CA VAL A 184 9.10 18.83 3.74
C VAL A 184 10.08 19.42 2.71
N ASN A 185 11.29 18.86 2.63
CA ASN A 185 12.31 19.35 1.71
C ASN A 185 11.83 19.31 0.25
N LYS A 186 11.76 20.49 -0.39
CA LYS A 186 11.30 20.69 -1.78
C LYS A 186 12.15 19.95 -2.82
N ASP A 187 13.43 19.73 -2.52
CA ASP A 187 14.36 19.07 -3.44
C ASP A 187 13.97 17.61 -3.71
N LEU A 188 13.17 17.01 -2.82
CA LEU A 188 12.66 15.64 -2.99
C LEU A 188 11.67 15.52 -4.16
N HIS A 189 10.97 16.60 -4.54
CA HIS A 189 9.89 16.58 -5.55
C HIS A 189 10.34 15.92 -6.86
N ASN A 190 11.51 16.31 -7.38
CA ASN A 190 11.98 15.80 -8.67
C ASN A 190 12.26 14.29 -8.62
N GLU A 191 12.89 13.81 -7.54
CA GLU A 191 13.20 12.39 -7.35
C GLU A 191 11.93 11.56 -7.16
N ILE A 192 10.97 12.09 -6.38
CA ILE A 192 9.67 11.45 -6.16
C ILE A 192 8.90 11.34 -7.48
N LYS A 193 8.85 12.42 -8.27
CA LYS A 193 8.16 12.46 -9.55
C LYS A 193 8.73 11.45 -10.57
N VAL A 194 10.06 11.30 -10.61
CA VAL A 194 10.72 10.29 -11.44
C VAL A 194 10.28 8.89 -11.01
N LEU A 195 10.35 8.58 -9.72
CA LEU A 195 9.92 7.26 -9.22
C LEU A 195 8.43 6.98 -9.49
N MET A 196 7.57 7.99 -9.34
CA MET A 196 6.15 7.88 -9.69
C MET A 196 5.94 7.57 -11.17
N GLN A 197 6.70 8.22 -12.06
CA GLN A 197 6.61 7.98 -13.50
C GLN A 197 7.08 6.56 -13.86
N GLU A 198 8.24 6.14 -13.36
CA GLU A 198 8.77 4.78 -13.55
C GLU A 198 7.77 3.73 -13.04
N SER A 199 7.17 3.97 -11.88
CA SER A 199 6.18 3.08 -11.30
C SER A 199 4.90 3.00 -12.13
N ARG A 200 4.44 4.11 -12.72
CA ARG A 200 3.28 4.14 -13.62
C ARG A 200 3.54 3.36 -14.90
N GLU A 201 4.71 3.55 -15.51
CA GLU A 201 5.13 2.79 -16.71
C GLU A 201 5.22 1.29 -16.42
N TYR A 202 5.74 0.93 -15.25
CA TYR A 202 5.77 -0.46 -14.80
C TYR A 202 4.37 -1.05 -14.65
N VAL A 203 3.42 -0.35 -14.02
CA VAL A 203 2.01 -0.77 -13.89
C VAL A 203 1.34 -0.96 -15.26
N GLU A 204 1.55 -0.03 -16.20
CA GLU A 204 0.99 -0.16 -17.56
C GLU A 204 1.57 -1.40 -18.26
N GLY A 205 2.86 -1.68 -18.09
CA GLY A 205 3.50 -2.90 -18.57
C GLY A 205 2.88 -4.18 -17.99
N LEU A 206 2.54 -4.19 -16.70
CA LEU A 206 1.84 -5.31 -16.06
C LEU A 206 0.41 -5.47 -16.58
N ARG A 207 -0.32 -4.36 -16.75
CA ARG A 207 -1.70 -4.36 -17.27
C ARG A 207 -1.77 -5.03 -18.65
N LEU A 208 -0.81 -4.73 -19.52
CA LEU A 208 -0.72 -5.34 -20.85
C LEU A 208 -0.45 -6.84 -20.80
N LYS A 209 0.26 -7.33 -19.79
CA LYS A 209 0.50 -8.78 -19.58
C LYS A 209 -0.74 -9.48 -19.04
N LEU A 210 -1.41 -8.90 -18.03
CA LEU A 210 -2.62 -9.45 -17.41
C LEU A 210 -3.82 -9.49 -18.38
N ASN A 211 -3.94 -8.52 -19.29
CA ASN A 211 -5.02 -8.52 -20.30
C ASN A 211 -5.01 -9.74 -21.23
N LYS A 212 -3.91 -10.52 -21.26
CA LYS A 212 -3.80 -11.76 -22.04
C LYS A 212 -4.31 -12.99 -21.30
N ASP A 213 -4.64 -12.87 -20.01
CA ASP A 213 -5.10 -13.97 -19.15
C ASP A 213 -6.32 -13.51 -18.31
N PRO A 214 -7.55 -13.65 -18.83
CA PRO A 214 -8.76 -13.16 -18.17
C PRO A 214 -9.15 -13.95 -16.91
N GLY A 215 -8.51 -15.09 -16.65
CA GLY A 215 -8.87 -16.01 -15.58
C GLY A 215 -7.70 -16.29 -14.64
N LEU A 216 -7.08 -15.23 -14.09
CA LEU A 216 -6.07 -15.28 -13.01
C LEU A 216 -5.35 -16.63 -12.92
N SER A 217 -4.55 -17.01 -13.93
CA SER A 217 -3.84 -18.29 -13.91
C SER A 217 -2.57 -18.23 -13.05
N CYS A 218 -1.81 -19.33 -12.98
CA CYS A 218 -0.46 -19.30 -12.40
C CYS A 218 0.45 -18.23 -13.03
N GLU A 219 0.26 -17.93 -14.31
CA GLU A 219 1.00 -16.88 -15.02
C GLU A 219 0.64 -15.50 -14.46
N SER A 220 -0.66 -15.25 -14.22
CA SER A 220 -1.13 -14.05 -13.53
C SER A 220 -0.55 -13.90 -12.12
N ILE A 221 -0.42 -14.99 -11.35
CA ILE A 221 0.23 -14.93 -10.03
C ILE A 221 1.71 -14.55 -10.15
N SER A 222 2.42 -15.05 -11.17
CA SER A 222 3.80 -14.66 -11.41
C SER A 222 3.91 -13.16 -11.68
N ILE A 223 2.99 -12.59 -12.47
CA ILE A 223 2.94 -11.16 -12.75
C ILE A 223 2.65 -10.36 -11.46
N ILE A 224 1.75 -10.84 -10.60
CA ILE A 224 1.49 -10.24 -9.28
C ILE A 224 2.73 -10.33 -8.37
N ARG A 225 3.49 -11.43 -8.42
CA ARG A 225 4.76 -11.57 -7.67
C ARG A 225 5.80 -10.56 -8.13
N ASP A 226 5.92 -10.36 -9.42
CA ASP A 226 6.82 -9.37 -10.00
C ASP A 226 6.41 -7.97 -9.54
N GLU A 227 5.11 -7.67 -9.54
CA GLU A 227 4.56 -6.41 -9.04
C GLU A 227 4.99 -6.13 -7.61
N LEU A 228 4.89 -7.13 -6.73
CA LEU A 228 5.21 -6.96 -5.33
C LEU A 228 6.71 -6.85 -5.08
N SER A 229 7.50 -7.51 -5.93
CA SER A 229 8.96 -7.36 -5.92
C SER A 229 9.35 -5.93 -6.30
N TYR A 230 8.74 -5.38 -7.35
CA TYR A 230 8.94 -3.98 -7.73
C TYR A 230 8.38 -3.00 -6.69
N SER A 231 7.21 -3.29 -6.13
CA SER A 231 6.63 -2.55 -5.01
C SER A 231 7.64 -2.43 -3.87
N ASN A 232 8.37 -3.50 -3.53
CA ASN A 232 9.40 -3.46 -2.48
C ASN A 232 10.59 -2.57 -2.83
N ILE A 233 10.96 -2.47 -4.11
CA ILE A 233 11.96 -1.50 -4.57
C ILE A 233 11.46 -0.08 -4.31
N VAL A 234 10.20 0.21 -4.63
CA VAL A 234 9.55 1.52 -4.36
C VAL A 234 9.53 1.81 -2.86
N ALA A 235 9.21 0.84 -2.00
CA ALA A 235 9.28 1.01 -0.54
C ALA A 235 10.67 1.42 -0.06
N GLN A 236 11.73 0.78 -0.56
CA GLN A 236 13.10 1.15 -0.17
C GLN A 236 13.45 2.57 -0.60
N LYS A 237 13.01 2.99 -1.80
CA LYS A 237 13.18 4.37 -2.25
C LYS A 237 12.39 5.36 -1.37
N MET A 238 11.16 5.03 -1.00
CA MET A 238 10.37 5.83 -0.05
C MET A 238 11.08 5.99 1.30
N LYS A 239 11.67 4.92 1.85
CA LYS A 239 12.45 4.98 3.09
C LYS A 239 13.66 5.91 2.98
N ASN A 240 14.34 5.90 1.82
CA ASN A 240 15.46 6.80 1.57
C ASN A 240 15.01 8.27 1.50
N PHE A 241 13.82 8.56 0.97
CA PHE A 241 13.26 9.91 1.01
C PHE A 241 12.89 10.33 2.43
N LEU A 242 12.24 9.45 3.21
CA LEU A 242 11.89 9.71 4.60
C LEU A 242 13.11 9.97 5.49
N ALA A 243 14.24 9.30 5.25
CA ALA A 243 15.49 9.52 5.99
C ALA A 243 16.13 10.90 5.75
N ARG A 244 15.66 11.67 4.77
CA ARG A 244 16.15 13.01 4.40
C ARG A 244 15.23 14.15 4.87
N ILE A 245 14.16 13.83 5.60
CA ILE A 245 13.14 14.77 6.11
C ILE A 245 13.36 15.01 7.60
#